data_AF-A0A392QL12-F1
#
_entry.id   AF-A0A392QL12-F1
#
_cell.length_a   1.000
_cell.length_b   1.000
_cell.length_c   1.000
_cell.angle_alpha   90.00
_cell.angle_beta   90.00
_cell.angle_gamma   90.00
#
_symmetry.space_group_name_H-M   'P 1'
#
loop_
_entity.id
_entity.type
_entity.pdbx_description
1 polymer ?
#
loop_
_entity_poly.entity_id
_entity_poly.type
_entity_poly.pdbx_seq_one_letter_code
_entity_poly.pdbx_strand_id
1 'polypeptide(L)'
;MDSSLNLLVYPQRPLVGYDKLGGGQNATVAIMSYSGYDTRDAIVMNKSSIDRGFGRCIVRKTDTVIKQNYTNCTSDRFRCPNRIADTTGRMQ
;
A
#
# COMPACT_ATOMS: atom_id res chain seq x y z
N MET A 1 -6.94 -3.60 14.09
CA MET A 1 -6.91 -2.82 12.84
C MET A 1 -5.82 -3.43 11.99
N ASP A 2 -6.09 -3.74 10.73
CA ASP A 2 -5.13 -4.45 9.89
C ASP A 2 -3.85 -3.63 9.68
N SER A 3 -2.70 -4.31 9.69
CA SER A 3 -1.39 -3.70 9.55
C SER A 3 -1.21 -3.03 8.19
N SER A 4 -1.82 -3.59 7.14
CA SER A 4 -1.83 -3.04 5.79
C SER A 4 -3.14 -3.35 5.09
N LEU A 5 -3.74 -2.34 4.45
CA LEU A 5 -4.96 -2.45 3.67
C LEU A 5 -4.72 -1.87 2.27
N ASN A 6 -5.07 -2.63 1.23
CA ASN A 6 -5.05 -2.17 -0.16
C ASN A 6 -6.49 -1.98 -0.64
N LEU A 7 -6.88 -0.75 -0.93
CA LEU A 7 -8.22 -0.39 -1.37
C LEU A 7 -8.21 0.06 -2.84
N LEU A 8 -8.93 -0.65 -3.70
CA LEU A 8 -9.10 -0.24 -5.10
C LEU A 8 -10.01 0.99 -5.18
N VAL A 9 -9.60 2.02 -5.95
CA VAL A 9 -10.36 3.29 -6.03
C VAL A 9 -11.65 3.14 -6.82
N TYR A 10 -11.63 2.37 -7.92
CA TYR A 10 -12.79 2.15 -8.78
C TYR A 10 -13.06 0.65 -8.95
N PRO A 11 -13.67 -0.02 -7.96
CA PRO A 11 -14.06 -1.42 -8.09
C PRO A 11 -15.23 -1.54 -9.08
N GLN A 12 -15.12 -2.47 -10.01
CA GLN A 12 -16.18 -2.81 -10.96
C GLN A 12 -16.71 -4.21 -10.66
N ARG A 13 -17.98 -4.41 -11.00
CA ARG A 13 -18.57 -5.75 -10.97
C ARG A 13 -18.00 -6.57 -12.14
N PRO A 14 -17.62 -7.83 -11.91
CA PRO A 14 -17.20 -8.72 -12.98
C PRO A 14 -18.35 -8.91 -13.99
N LEU A 15 -18.00 -9.02 -15.27
CA LEU A 15 -18.98 -9.24 -16.35
C LEU A 15 -19.58 -10.65 -16.35
N VAL A 16 -18.85 -11.63 -15.80
CA VAL A 16 -19.28 -13.03 -15.71
C VAL A 16 -18.90 -13.59 -14.34
N GLY A 17 -19.91 -14.08 -13.61
CA GLY A 17 -19.75 -14.73 -12.30
C GLY A 17 -19.54 -13.76 -11.14
N TYR A 18 -20.18 -14.08 -9.99
CA TYR A 18 -20.13 -13.36 -8.71
C TYR A 18 -20.73 -11.93 -8.68
N ASP A 19 -21.91 -11.80 -8.06
CA ASP A 19 -22.66 -10.54 -7.99
C ASP A 19 -22.37 -9.65 -6.77
N LYS A 20 -21.77 -10.21 -5.71
CA LYS A 20 -21.90 -9.58 -4.37
C LYS A 20 -20.81 -8.56 -4.04
N LEU A 21 -19.57 -8.73 -4.51
CA LEU A 21 -18.46 -7.80 -4.26
C LEU A 21 -17.54 -7.72 -5.48
N GLY A 22 -17.41 -6.51 -6.04
CA GLY A 22 -16.45 -6.24 -7.12
C GLY A 22 -15.02 -6.20 -6.56
N GLY A 23 -14.24 -7.25 -6.83
CA GLY A 23 -12.85 -7.37 -6.38
C GLY A 23 -11.82 -6.81 -7.36
N GLY A 24 -12.23 -6.23 -8.49
CA GLY A 24 -11.31 -5.83 -9.58
C GLY A 24 -11.90 -4.80 -10.54
N GLN A 25 -11.26 -4.67 -11.70
CA GLN A 25 -11.70 -3.82 -12.82
C GLN A 25 -11.80 -4.66 -14.08
N ASN A 26 -12.82 -4.39 -14.90
CA ASN A 26 -12.93 -4.99 -16.22
C ASN A 26 -11.93 -4.32 -17.17
N ALA A 27 -11.23 -5.12 -17.97
CA ALA A 27 -10.22 -4.65 -18.90
C ALA A 27 -10.50 -5.20 -20.30
N THR A 28 -10.26 -4.39 -21.32
CA THR A 28 -10.23 -4.86 -22.71
C THR A 28 -8.84 -5.41 -23.00
N VAL A 29 -8.78 -6.67 -23.43
CA VAL A 29 -7.52 -7.38 -23.70
C VAL A 29 -7.39 -7.60 -25.21
N ALA A 30 -6.25 -7.24 -25.77
CA ALA A 30 -5.87 -7.56 -27.14
C ALA A 30 -4.76 -8.63 -27.11
N ILE A 31 -4.95 -9.71 -27.88
CA ILE A 31 -3.99 -10.81 -27.99
C ILE A 31 -3.29 -10.65 -29.33
N MET A 32 -2.06 -10.14 -29.31
CA MET A 32 -1.24 -9.93 -30.49
C MET A 32 0.22 -9.77 -30.08
N SER A 33 1.14 -10.11 -30.98
CA SER A 33 2.56 -9.77 -30.80
C SER A 33 2.77 -8.27 -31.03
N TYR A 34 3.20 -7.54 -30.01
CA TYR A 34 3.33 -6.08 -30.08
C TYR A 34 4.68 -5.56 -29.60
N SER A 35 5.44 -4.96 -30.53
CA SER A 35 6.70 -4.24 -30.27
C SER A 35 7.81 -5.04 -29.57
N GLY A 36 7.62 -6.33 -29.27
CA GLY A 36 8.58 -7.21 -28.59
C GLY A 36 8.68 -6.97 -27.07
N TYR A 37 7.95 -6.01 -26.52
CA TYR A 37 7.89 -5.74 -25.07
C TYR A 37 6.91 -6.65 -24.32
N ASP A 38 6.12 -7.42 -25.06
CA ASP A 38 5.20 -8.46 -24.61
C ASP A 38 5.84 -9.86 -24.58
N THR A 39 7.18 -9.94 -24.56
CA THR A 39 7.91 -11.21 -24.52
C THR A 39 7.80 -11.86 -23.13
N ARG A 40 7.58 -13.18 -23.08
CA ARG A 40 7.33 -13.98 -21.85
C ARG A 40 6.02 -13.54 -21.15
N ASP A 41 6.06 -13.33 -19.83
CA ASP A 41 4.89 -12.96 -19.00
C ASP A 41 4.68 -11.43 -18.92
N ALA A 42 5.25 -10.69 -19.85
CA ALA A 42 5.15 -9.23 -19.89
C ALA A 42 3.82 -8.78 -20.51
N ILE A 43 3.19 -7.78 -19.90
CA ILE A 43 1.95 -7.18 -20.39
C ILE A 43 2.22 -5.72 -20.75
N VAL A 44 1.85 -5.34 -21.97
CA VAL A 44 1.87 -3.94 -22.40
C VAL A 44 0.54 -3.29 -22.01
N MET A 45 0.60 -2.18 -21.27
CA MET A 45 -0.58 -1.44 -20.83
C MET A 45 -0.74 -0.10 -21.55
N ASN A 46 -1.99 0.31 -21.77
CA ASN A 46 -2.30 1.61 -22.34
C ASN A 46 -2.05 2.72 -21.31
N LYS A 47 -1.06 3.59 -21.59
CA LYS A 47 -0.71 4.74 -20.74
C LYS A 47 -1.91 5.65 -20.45
N SER A 48 -2.73 5.95 -21.46
CA SER A 48 -3.91 6.80 -21.29
C SER A 48 -4.97 6.20 -20.37
N SER A 49 -5.09 4.87 -20.32
CA SER A 49 -5.99 4.19 -19.37
C SER A 49 -5.47 4.29 -17.93
N ILE A 50 -4.16 4.19 -17.74
CA ILE A 50 -3.51 4.36 -16.43
C ILE A 50 -3.68 5.80 -15.93
N ASP A 51 -3.45 6.79 -16.79
CA ASP A 51 -3.62 8.22 -16.45
C ASP A 51 -5.06 8.55 -16.02
N ARG A 52 -6.04 7.80 -16.54
CA ARG A 52 -7.46 7.90 -16.16
C ARG A 52 -7.82 7.12 -14.89
N GLY A 53 -6.89 6.40 -14.28
CA GLY A 53 -7.06 5.71 -13.01
C GLY A 53 -7.32 4.21 -13.07
N PHE A 54 -7.05 3.55 -14.20
CA PHE A 54 -7.07 2.08 -14.28
C PHE A 54 -6.05 1.48 -13.30
N GLY A 55 -6.50 0.55 -12.45
CA GLY A 55 -5.68 -0.13 -11.44
C GLY A 55 -5.27 0.72 -10.23
N ARG A 56 -5.76 1.96 -10.08
CA ARG A 56 -5.37 2.83 -8.96
C ARG A 56 -5.87 2.29 -7.62
N CYS A 57 -4.95 2.10 -6.66
CA CYS A 57 -5.27 1.69 -5.30
C CYS A 57 -4.71 2.66 -4.25
N ILE A 58 -5.33 2.66 -3.07
CA ILE A 58 -4.90 3.38 -1.88
C ILE A 58 -4.35 2.35 -0.90
N VAL A 59 -3.10 2.54 -0.48
CA VAL A 59 -2.44 1.70 0.51
C VAL A 59 -2.52 2.41 1.87
N ARG A 60 -3.20 1.79 2.84
CA ARG A 60 -3.23 2.25 4.24
C ARG A 60 -2.37 1.33 5.08
N LYS A 61 -1.30 1.86 5.65
CA LYS A 61 -0.48 1.16 6.65
C LYS A 61 -0.83 1.67 8.05
N THR A 62 -1.06 0.75 8.98
CA THR A 62 -1.37 1.07 10.37
C THR A 62 -0.26 0.52 11.26
N ASP A 63 0.46 1.40 11.93
CA ASP A 63 1.44 1.01 12.94
C ASP A 63 0.84 1.31 14.32
N THR A 64 0.76 0.28 15.17
CA THR A 64 0.22 0.42 16.53
C THR A 64 1.38 0.42 17.51
N VAL A 65 1.43 1.43 18.39
CA VAL A 65 2.46 1.54 19.42
C VAL A 65 1.78 1.53 20.78
N ILE A 66 2.30 0.70 21.70
CA ILE A 66 1.80 0.60 23.07
C ILE A 66 2.76 1.36 23.98
N LYS A 67 2.20 2.16 24.87
CA LYS A 67 2.93 2.78 25.97
C LYS A 67 2.99 1.79 27.13
N GLN A 68 4.20 1.39 27.56
CA GLN A 68 4.34 0.50 28.71
C GLN A 68 4.33 1.31 30.01
N ASN A 69 3.59 0.80 31.00
CA ASN A 69 3.66 1.27 32.38
C ASN A 69 4.43 0.22 33.17
N TYR A 70 5.45 0.66 33.89
CA TYR A 70 6.29 -0.20 34.71
C TYR A 70 5.79 -0.22 36.16
N THR A 71 6.11 -1.29 36.89
CA THR A 71 5.73 -1.49 38.29
C THR A 71 6.33 -0.44 39.25
N ASN A 72 7.40 0.24 38.85
CA ASN A 72 8.03 1.33 39.60
C ASN A 72 7.33 2.70 39.39
N CYS A 73 6.05 2.72 38.99
CA CYS A 73 5.29 3.94 38.68
C CYS A 73 5.90 4.80 37.56
N THR A 74 6.84 4.27 36.76
CA THR A 74 7.34 4.95 35.56
C THR A 74 6.55 4.53 34.34
N SER A 75 6.48 5.41 33.33
CA SER A 75 5.72 5.13 32.11
C SER A 75 6.36 5.77 30.89
N ASP A 76 6.27 5.10 29.75
CA ASP A 76 6.86 5.61 28.52
C ASP A 76 6.19 6.91 28.06
N ARG A 77 6.93 7.77 27.36
CA ARG A 77 6.40 9.00 26.77
C ARG A 77 6.82 9.09 25.33
N PHE A 78 5.84 9.27 24.44
CA PHE A 78 6.11 9.62 23.06
C PHE A 78 6.66 11.05 23.02
N ARG A 79 7.92 11.19 22.60
CA ARG A 79 8.58 12.48 22.43
C ARG A 79 9.41 12.48 21.15
N CYS A 80 9.59 13.66 20.58
CA CYS A 80 10.58 13.87 19.53
C CYS A 80 11.98 13.57 20.09
N PRO A 81 12.85 12.85 19.35
CA PRO A 81 14.20 12.55 19.80
C PRO A 81 15.02 13.84 19.98
N ASN A 82 15.75 13.95 21.09
CA ASN A 82 16.59 15.13 21.38
C ASN A 82 18.07 14.84 21.06
N ARG A 83 18.50 15.27 19.87
CA ARG A 83 19.84 14.98 19.33
C ARG A 83 21.00 15.55 20.18
N ILE A 84 20.75 16.60 20.97
CA ILE A 84 21.79 17.30 21.74
C ILE A 84 22.13 16.53 23.04
N ALA A 85 21.13 15.95 23.70
CA ALA A 85 21.34 15.20 24.95
C ALA A 85 22.09 13.88 24.71
N ASP A 86 21.77 13.18 23.61
CA ASP A 86 22.31 11.85 23.31
C ASP A 86 23.82 11.84 22.95
N THR A 87 24.36 12.99 22.49
CA THR A 87 25.77 13.10 22.10
C THR A 87 26.69 13.28 23.32
N THR A 88 26.16 13.79 24.43
CA THR A 88 26.93 14.09 25.66
C THR A 88 27.34 12.81 26.42
N GLY A 89 26.64 11.70 26.20
CA GLY A 89 26.93 10.40 26.85
C GLY A 89 27.85 9.46 26.06
N ARG A 90 28.32 9.84 24.86
CA ARG A 90 29.20 9.01 24.00
C ARG A 90 30.64 9.50 23.89
N MET A 91 31.00 10.55 24.64
CA MET A 91 32.35 11.13 24.67
C MET A 91 33.11 10.81 25.99
N GLN A 92 32.93 9.61 26.52
CA GLN A 92 33.81 9.02 27.54
C GLN A 92 34.21 7.61 27.10
#